data_AF-A0A7I7LMJ7-F1
#
_entry.id   AF-A0A7I7LMJ7-F1
#
_cell.length_a   1.000
_cell.length_b   1.000
_cell.length_c   1.000
_cell.angle_alpha   90.00
_cell.angle_beta   90.00
_cell.angle_gamma   90.00
#
_symmetry.space_group_name_H-M   'P 1'
#
loop_
_entity.id
_entity.type
_entity.pdbx_description
1 polymer ?
#
loop_
_entity_poly.entity_id
_entity_poly.type
_entity_poly.pdbx_seq_one_letter_code
_entity_poly.pdbx_strand_id
1 'polypeptide(L)'
;MALGPPLINPSPNLTDPNPPLPAWLTPSPRVPGTGDPDDAPPAPPGPAAPSAFGGNVGPVGSRQERDALALITGRPATVATELLLGPLARGTVVSLRNSGAGGEPR
;
A
#
# COMPACT_ATOMS: atom_id res chain seq x y z
N MET A 1 33.93 10.28 -1.38
CA MET A 1 33.47 11.52 -0.72
C MET A 1 32.10 11.21 -0.15
N ALA A 2 31.95 11.20 1.18
CA ALA A 2 30.66 10.94 1.82
C ALA A 2 29.81 12.21 1.74
N LEU A 3 28.62 12.12 1.16
CA LEU A 3 27.60 13.16 1.27
C LEU A 3 27.21 13.23 2.75
N GLY A 4 27.17 14.43 3.34
CA GLY A 4 26.81 14.62 4.75
C GLY A 4 25.45 13.99 5.09
N PRO A 5 25.11 13.82 6.38
CA PRO A 5 23.81 13.29 6.77
C PRO A 5 22.68 14.10 6.10
N PRO A 6 21.59 13.44 5.65
CA PRO A 6 20.51 14.12 4.94
C PRO A 6 19.93 15.24 5.80
N LEU A 7 19.70 16.40 5.21
CA LEU A 7 18.96 17.48 5.86
C LEU A 7 17.50 17.01 6.03
N ILE A 8 17.16 16.55 7.24
CA ILE A 8 15.78 16.22 7.59
C ILE A 8 15.05 17.53 7.85
N ASN A 9 14.06 17.87 7.03
CA ASN A 9 13.13 18.94 7.34
C ASN A 9 12.03 18.38 8.26
N PRO A 10 12.02 18.68 9.58
CA PRO A 10 11.04 18.15 10.50
C PRO A 10 9.63 18.74 10.28
N SER A 11 9.52 19.82 9.50
CA SER A 11 8.26 20.48 9.18
C SER A 11 8.20 20.78 7.69
N PRO A 12 8.02 19.74 6.84
CA PRO A 12 7.84 19.96 5.41
C PRO A 12 6.58 20.79 5.19
N ASN A 13 6.65 21.73 4.26
CA ASN A 13 5.45 22.41 3.81
C ASN A 13 4.61 21.40 3.00
N LEU A 14 3.41 21.08 3.49
CA LEU A 14 2.48 20.12 2.85
C LEU A 14 1.46 20.82 1.94
N THR A 15 1.63 22.12 1.70
CA THR A 15 0.80 22.83 0.72
C THR A 15 1.09 22.23 -0.63
N ASP A 16 0.04 21.81 -1.34
CA ASP A 16 0.17 21.38 -2.72
C ASP A 16 0.76 22.56 -3.53
N PRO A 17 1.97 22.43 -4.11
CA PRO A 17 2.54 23.50 -4.90
C PRO A 17 1.80 23.69 -6.23
N ASN A 18 0.90 22.78 -6.62
CA ASN A 18 0.12 22.92 -7.82
C ASN A 18 -1.03 23.91 -7.60
N PRO A 19 -1.18 24.92 -8.47
CA PRO A 19 -2.31 25.84 -8.39
C PRO A 19 -3.63 25.08 -8.62
N PRO A 20 -4.76 25.60 -8.10
CA PRO A 20 -6.07 25.02 -8.39
C PRO A 20 -6.32 25.05 -9.90
N LEU A 21 -6.98 24.00 -10.40
CA LEU A 21 -7.38 23.95 -11.80
C LEU A 21 -8.37 25.09 -12.11
N PRO A 22 -8.28 25.72 -13.30
CA PRO A 22 -9.22 26.75 -13.67
C PRO A 22 -10.63 26.17 -13.85
N ALA A 23 -11.67 26.93 -13.47
CA ALA A 23 -13.06 26.45 -13.44
C ALA A 23 -13.61 26.00 -14.80
N TRP A 24 -13.00 26.41 -15.92
CA TRP A 24 -13.40 26.02 -17.27
C TRP A 24 -12.73 24.71 -17.76
N LEU A 25 -11.77 24.17 -17.01
CA LEU A 25 -11.09 22.92 -17.36
C LEU A 25 -11.92 21.74 -16.87
N THR A 26 -12.57 21.06 -17.81
CA THR A 26 -13.27 19.80 -17.53
C THR A 26 -12.25 18.65 -17.44
N PRO A 27 -12.46 17.66 -16.57
CA PRO A 27 -11.69 16.42 -16.60
C PRO A 27 -11.70 15.77 -17.99
N SER A 28 -10.64 15.03 -18.32
CA SER A 28 -10.60 14.23 -19.55
C SER A 28 -11.78 13.25 -19.59
N PRO A 29 -12.37 12.99 -20.79
CA PRO A 29 -13.43 12.00 -20.94
C PRO A 29 -13.00 10.63 -20.44
N ARG A 30 -14.00 9.84 -20.01
CA ARG A 30 -13.83 8.47 -19.55
C ARG A 30 -13.33 7.61 -20.72
N VAL A 31 -12.34 6.76 -20.47
CA VAL A 31 -11.82 5.82 -21.47
C VAL A 31 -12.63 4.52 -21.35
N PRO A 32 -13.44 4.13 -22.36
CA PRO A 32 -14.20 2.89 -22.31
C PRO A 32 -13.31 1.67 -22.06
N GLY A 33 -13.79 0.70 -21.27
CA GLY A 33 -13.10 -0.56 -21.00
C GLY A 33 -11.91 -0.50 -20.02
N THR A 34 -11.63 0.65 -19.39
CA THR A 34 -10.48 0.81 -18.46
C THR A 34 -10.84 0.76 -16.97
N GLY A 35 -12.06 0.35 -16.62
CA GLY A 35 -12.48 0.11 -15.23
C GLY A 35 -13.51 1.10 -14.69
N ASP A 36 -14.25 1.78 -15.55
CA ASP A 36 -15.43 2.55 -15.14
C ASP A 36 -16.53 1.60 -14.64
N PRO A 37 -17.03 1.76 -13.40
CA PRO A 37 -18.10 0.91 -12.87
C PRO A 37 -19.42 1.04 -13.64
N ASP A 38 -19.67 2.15 -14.35
CA ASP A 38 -20.84 2.29 -15.23
C ASP A 38 -20.71 1.48 -16.54
N ASP A 39 -19.48 1.13 -16.94
CA ASP A 39 -19.21 0.32 -18.13
C ASP A 39 -19.29 -1.19 -17.82
N ALA A 40 -19.43 -1.54 -16.54
CA ALA A 40 -19.67 -2.92 -16.14
C ALA A 40 -21.09 -3.34 -16.54
N PRO A 41 -21.28 -4.54 -17.13
CA PRO A 41 -22.63 -5.08 -17.27
C PRO A 41 -23.28 -5.15 -15.88
N PRO A 42 -24.61 -4.94 -15.77
CA PRO A 42 -25.30 -4.98 -14.48
C PRO A 42 -24.95 -6.28 -13.77
N ALA A 43 -24.36 -6.15 -12.58
CA ALA A 43 -23.88 -7.30 -11.85
C ALA A 43 -25.08 -8.24 -11.58
N PRO A 44 -24.98 -9.54 -11.90
CA PRO A 44 -25.94 -10.50 -11.36
C PRO A 44 -25.87 -10.40 -9.83
N PRO A 45 -26.98 -10.62 -9.09
CA PRO A 45 -26.95 -10.60 -7.63
C PRO A 45 -25.87 -11.59 -7.15
N GLY A 46 -24.77 -11.02 -6.69
CA GLY A 46 -23.53 -11.74 -6.44
C GLY A 46 -22.57 -10.88 -5.62
N PRO A 47 -21.57 -11.46 -4.95
CA PRO A 47 -20.70 -10.75 -4.03
C PRO A 47 -19.98 -9.58 -4.71
N ALA A 48 -19.91 -8.42 -4.05
CA ALA A 48 -19.24 -7.22 -4.55
C ALA A 48 -17.80 -7.53 -5.01
N ALA A 49 -17.43 -7.11 -6.22
CA ALA A 49 -16.08 -7.29 -6.75
C ALA A 49 -15.07 -6.45 -5.94
N PRO A 50 -13.86 -6.98 -5.65
CA PRO A 50 -12.89 -6.27 -4.83
C PRO A 50 -12.38 -5.01 -5.54
N SER A 51 -12.34 -3.89 -4.81
CA SER A 51 -11.78 -2.62 -5.26
C SER A 51 -10.42 -2.83 -5.93
N ALA A 52 -10.30 -2.47 -7.21
CA ALA A 52 -9.01 -2.42 -7.88
C ALA A 52 -8.25 -1.17 -7.40
N PHE A 53 -7.44 -1.32 -6.35
CA PHE A 53 -6.58 -0.24 -5.86
C PHE A 53 -5.42 -0.03 -6.84
N GLY A 54 -5.44 1.08 -7.58
CA GLY A 54 -4.36 1.50 -8.47
C GLY A 54 -3.17 2.10 -7.71
N GLY A 55 -1.94 1.71 -8.08
CA GLY A 55 -0.69 2.13 -7.46
C GLY A 55 0.18 0.96 -7.00
N ASN A 56 1.41 1.23 -6.54
CA ASN A 56 2.42 0.21 -6.15
C ASN A 56 2.04 -0.68 -4.93
N VAL A 57 0.80 -0.62 -4.43
CA VAL A 57 0.41 -1.20 -3.14
C VAL A 57 -0.70 -2.27 -3.20
N GLY A 58 -1.30 -2.53 -4.36
CA GLY A 58 -2.28 -3.61 -4.55
C GLY A 58 -3.52 -3.52 -3.62
N PRO A 59 -4.45 -4.49 -3.70
CA PRO A 59 -5.60 -4.50 -2.80
C PRO A 59 -5.23 -4.87 -1.37
N VAL A 60 -5.92 -4.24 -0.42
CA VAL A 60 -5.84 -4.53 1.02
C VAL A 60 -6.16 -6.00 1.28
N GLY A 61 -5.29 -6.70 1.99
CA GLY A 61 -5.41 -8.13 2.25
C GLY A 61 -5.07 -8.99 1.02
N SER A 62 -4.32 -8.47 0.05
CA SER A 62 -3.81 -9.26 -1.08
C SER A 62 -2.90 -10.39 -0.62
N ARG A 63 -2.69 -11.39 -1.51
CA ARG A 63 -1.79 -12.50 -1.25
C ARG A 63 -0.37 -12.04 -0.92
N GLN A 64 0.13 -11.03 -1.64
CA GLN A 64 1.44 -10.42 -1.39
C GLN A 64 1.56 -9.80 0.01
N GLU A 65 0.51 -9.12 0.50
CA GLU A 65 0.48 -8.56 1.85
C GLU A 65 0.53 -9.67 2.91
N ARG A 66 -0.25 -10.74 2.72
CA ARG A 66 -0.27 -11.89 3.62
C ARG A 66 1.06 -12.65 3.64
N ASP A 67 1.70 -12.80 2.48
CA ASP A 67 3.00 -13.45 2.36
C ASP A 67 4.09 -12.64 3.08
N ALA A 68 4.07 -11.31 2.97
CA ALA A 68 4.98 -10.43 3.70
C ALA A 68 4.76 -10.52 5.23
N LEU A 69 3.51 -10.51 5.70
CA LEU A 69 3.20 -10.69 7.12
C LEU A 69 3.61 -12.07 7.63
N ALA A 70 3.52 -13.10 6.79
CA ALA A 70 3.96 -14.44 7.14
C ALA A 70 5.48 -14.53 7.31
N LEU A 71 6.24 -13.84 6.45
CA LEU A 71 7.69 -13.71 6.60
C LEU A 71 8.07 -12.94 7.86
N ILE A 72 7.33 -11.87 8.20
CA ILE A 72 7.60 -11.03 9.37
C ILE A 72 7.35 -11.79 10.68
N THR A 73 6.28 -12.59 10.74
CA THR A 73 5.83 -13.23 11.97
C THR A 73 6.24 -14.70 12.10
N GLY A 74 6.80 -15.29 11.03
CA GLY A 74 7.12 -16.72 10.97
C GLY A 74 5.90 -17.63 11.06
N ARG A 75 4.69 -17.09 10.87
CA ARG A 75 3.39 -17.77 11.02
C ARG A 75 2.44 -17.28 9.94
N PRO A 76 1.42 -18.05 9.52
CA PRO A 76 0.42 -17.57 8.58
C PRO A 76 -0.22 -16.25 9.06
N ALA A 77 -0.45 -15.32 8.13
CA ALA A 77 -1.09 -14.06 8.45
C ALA A 77 -2.49 -14.29 9.04
N THR A 78 -2.79 -13.59 10.14
CA THR A 78 -4.11 -13.59 10.79
C THR A 78 -4.73 -12.20 10.70
N VAL A 79 -6.05 -12.09 10.91
CA VAL A 79 -6.74 -10.80 10.96
C VAL A 79 -6.10 -9.86 11.99
N ALA A 80 -5.68 -10.39 13.14
CA ALA A 80 -4.98 -9.60 14.16
C ALA A 80 -3.64 -9.05 13.62
N THR A 81 -2.88 -9.88 12.90
CA THR A 81 -1.61 -9.47 12.30
C THR A 81 -1.81 -8.48 11.15
N GLU A 82 -2.85 -8.65 10.34
CA GLU A 82 -3.21 -7.71 9.27
C GLU A 82 -3.63 -6.35 9.84
N LEU A 83 -4.38 -6.32 10.95
CA LEU A 83 -4.78 -5.07 11.59
C LEU A 83 -3.61 -4.35 12.27
N LEU A 84 -2.73 -5.11 12.94
CA LEU A 84 -1.63 -4.54 13.72
C LEU A 84 -0.40 -4.21 12.87
N LEU A 85 -0.11 -5.00 11.84
CA LEU A 85 1.11 -4.89 11.03
C LEU A 85 0.87 -4.62 9.54
N GLY A 86 -0.36 -4.82 9.04
CA GLY A 86 -0.72 -4.54 7.64
C GLY A 86 -0.38 -3.10 7.19
N PRO A 87 -0.62 -2.05 8.01
CA PRO A 87 -0.21 -0.68 7.65
C PRO A 87 1.30 -0.50 7.46
N LEU A 88 2.14 -1.26 8.19
CA LEU A 88 3.59 -1.21 8.05
C LEU A 88 4.09 -1.95 6.80
N ALA A 89 3.39 -3.02 6.41
CA ALA A 89 3.73 -3.79 5.21
C ALA A 89 3.36 -3.07 3.90
N ARG A 90 2.50 -2.04 3.94
CA ARG A 90 2.11 -1.29 2.75
C ARG A 90 3.13 -0.22 2.37
N GLY A 91 3.70 -0.37 1.17
CA GLY A 91 4.56 0.65 0.58
C GLY A 91 5.93 0.82 1.24
N THR A 92 6.34 -0.09 2.14
CA THR A 92 7.67 -0.11 2.74
C THR A 92 8.42 -1.40 2.41
N VAL A 93 9.76 -1.33 2.36
CA VAL A 93 10.62 -2.51 2.18
C VAL A 93 10.99 -3.05 3.55
N VAL A 94 10.56 -4.27 3.87
CA VAL A 94 10.88 -4.91 5.13
C VAL A 94 12.21 -5.67 5.02
N SER A 95 13.17 -5.34 5.89
CA SER A 95 14.46 -6.02 5.97
C SER A 95 14.54 -6.80 7.29
N LEU A 96 14.59 -8.14 7.20
CA LEU A 96 14.79 -8.99 8.37
C LEU A 96 16.28 -8.99 8.76
N ARG A 97 16.60 -8.57 9.98
CA ARG A 97 17.91 -8.82 10.59
C ARG A 97 17.78 -10.00 11.53
N ASN A 98 18.43 -11.12 11.19
CA ASN A 98 18.50 -12.27 12.09
C ASN A 98 19.20 -11.82 13.38
N SER A 99 18.43 -11.65 14.46
CA SER A 99 19.00 -11.40 15.78
C SER A 99 19.63 -12.71 16.23
N GLY A 100 20.94 -12.69 16.45
CA GLY A 100 21.77 -13.88 16.59
C GLY A 100 21.22 -14.93 17.56
N ALA A 101 21.50 -16.19 17.22
CA ALA A 101 21.55 -17.29 18.16
C ALA A 101 22.23 -16.85 19.46
N GLY A 102 21.52 -16.97 20.57
CA GLY A 102 21.99 -16.58 21.88
C GLY A 102 21.09 -17.18 22.95
N GLY A 103 21.27 -18.47 23.22
CA GLY A 103 20.52 -19.20 24.24
C GLY A 103 20.85 -20.68 24.34
N GLU A 104 22.13 -21.06 24.34
CA GLU A 104 22.59 -22.24 25.11
C GLU A 104 23.12 -21.69 26.45
N PRO A 105 22.91 -22.33 27.63
CA PRO A 105 23.15 -23.75 27.89
C PRO A 105 22.15 -24.46 28.85
N ARG A 106 22.05 -25.79 28.77
CA ARG A 106 22.45 -26.75 29.84
C ARG A 106 22.21 -28.20 29.40
#